data_AF-A0A2I1BYN1-F1
#
_entry.id   AF-A0A2I1BYN1-F1
#
_cell.length_a   1.000
_cell.length_b   1.000
_cell.length_c   1.000
_cell.angle_alpha   90.00
_cell.angle_beta   90.00
_cell.angle_gamma   90.00
#
_symmetry.space_group_name_H-M   'P 1'
#
loop_
_entity.id
_entity.type
_entity.pdbx_description
1 polymer ?
#
loop_
_entity_poly.entity_id
_entity_poly.type
_entity_poly.pdbx_seq_one_letter_code
_entity_poly.pdbx_strand_id
1 'polypeptide(L)'
;MKLLATFLLLAAAVSACSDPAYRCKNPQGTKSADYSKTVEICSEVADGAKMCYCYGAAEDYCYLENAEKVKKFIDYCKREDPWYAAAC
;
A
#
# COMPACT_ATOMS: atom_id res chain seq x y z
N MET A 1 36.43 24.43 -14.60
CA MET A 1 35.92 24.17 -13.24
C MET A 1 34.83 23.11 -13.35
N LYS A 2 34.94 22.01 -12.59
CA LYS A 2 34.00 20.87 -12.63
C LYS A 2 32.68 21.29 -11.98
N LEU A 3 31.59 21.28 -12.74
CA LEU A 3 30.22 21.41 -12.24
C LEU A 3 29.87 20.13 -11.48
N LEU A 4 29.87 20.19 -10.16
CA LEU A 4 29.24 19.16 -9.31
C LEU A 4 27.74 19.28 -9.49
N ALA A 5 27.17 18.44 -10.35
CA ALA A 5 25.73 18.25 -10.46
C ALA A 5 25.26 17.56 -9.18
N THR A 6 24.71 18.33 -8.25
CA THR A 6 24.08 17.83 -7.03
C THR A 6 22.83 17.04 -7.42
N PHE A 7 22.95 15.72 -7.50
CA PHE A 7 21.79 14.82 -7.59
C PHE A 7 21.02 14.91 -6.27
N LEU A 8 19.99 15.75 -6.23
CA LEU A 8 18.96 15.73 -5.19
C LEU A 8 18.16 14.43 -5.33
N LEU A 9 18.54 13.41 -4.57
CA LEU A 9 17.73 12.22 -4.37
C LEU A 9 16.47 12.64 -3.60
N LEU A 10 15.35 12.81 -4.31
CA LEU A 10 14.03 12.87 -3.69
C LEU A 10 13.71 11.49 -3.12
N ALA A 11 14.09 11.24 -1.87
CA ALA A 11 13.53 10.12 -1.12
C ALA A 11 12.03 10.40 -0.95
N ALA A 12 11.18 9.58 -1.56
CA ALA A 12 9.75 9.61 -1.28
C ALA A 12 9.60 9.36 0.23
N ALA A 13 9.17 10.37 0.97
CA ALA A 13 8.90 10.23 2.40
C ALA A 13 7.67 9.34 2.56
N VAL A 14 7.88 8.02 2.70
CA VAL A 14 6.79 7.10 3.01
C VAL A 14 6.41 7.34 4.47
N SER A 15 5.22 7.89 4.70
CA SER A 15 4.70 8.09 6.05
C SER A 15 4.41 6.73 6.71
N ALA A 16 4.66 6.63 8.00
CA ALA A 16 4.19 5.49 8.80
C ALA A 16 2.67 5.31 8.64
N CYS A 17 2.20 4.06 8.60
CA CYS A 17 0.77 3.80 8.65
C CYS A 17 0.19 4.16 10.02
N SER A 18 -0.97 4.80 10.00
CA SER A 18 -1.93 4.83 11.10
C SER A 18 -3.03 3.82 10.81
N ASP A 19 -3.73 3.33 11.83
CA ASP A 19 -4.91 2.51 11.59
C ASP A 19 -6.06 3.35 11.00
N PRO A 20 -6.88 2.76 10.11
CA PRO A 20 -6.77 1.41 9.56
C PRO A 20 -5.92 1.36 8.27
N ALA A 21 -4.97 0.42 8.20
CA ALA A 21 -4.14 0.20 7.01
C ALA A 21 -4.12 -1.29 6.60
N TYR A 22 -4.24 -1.56 5.29
CA TYR A 22 -4.34 -2.93 4.77
C TYR A 22 -3.44 -3.17 3.56
N ARG A 23 -2.98 -4.42 3.42
CA ARG A 23 -2.26 -4.94 2.26
C ARG A 23 -3.00 -6.14 1.70
N CYS A 24 -3.17 -6.19 0.38
CA CYS A 24 -3.74 -7.34 -0.31
C CYS A 24 -2.63 -8.36 -0.58
N LYS A 25 -2.81 -9.59 -0.09
CA LYS A 25 -1.79 -10.64 -0.09
C LYS A 25 -2.28 -11.90 -0.79
N ASN A 26 -1.36 -12.61 -1.43
CA ASN A 26 -1.60 -13.92 -2.01
C ASN A 26 -0.63 -14.95 -1.43
N PRO A 27 -1.09 -16.05 -0.80
CA PRO A 27 -0.22 -17.06 -0.19
C PRO A 27 0.67 -17.81 -1.19
N GLN A 28 0.30 -17.80 -2.47
CA GLN A 28 1.03 -18.42 -3.58
C GLN A 28 1.79 -17.38 -4.42
N GLY A 29 1.64 -16.09 -4.09
CA GLY A 29 2.18 -14.97 -4.83
C GLY A 29 3.57 -14.53 -4.38
N THR A 30 4.00 -13.37 -4.88
CA THR A 30 5.23 -12.72 -4.45
C THR A 30 4.91 -11.41 -3.75
N LYS A 31 5.81 -10.93 -2.88
CA LYS A 31 5.66 -9.62 -2.24
C LYS A 31 5.49 -8.47 -3.24
N SER A 32 6.09 -8.58 -4.43
CA SER A 32 5.96 -7.59 -5.50
C SER A 32 4.56 -7.60 -6.12
N ALA A 33 3.96 -8.79 -6.28
CA ALA A 33 2.58 -8.92 -6.73
C ALA A 33 1.61 -8.36 -5.68
N ASP A 34 1.83 -8.67 -4.40
CA ASP A 34 1.06 -8.12 -3.28
C ASP A 34 1.10 -6.59 -3.26
N TYR A 35 2.31 -6.01 -3.43
CA TYR A 35 2.48 -4.56 -3.51
C TYR A 35 1.70 -3.96 -4.68
N SER A 36 1.87 -4.54 -5.88
CA SER A 36 1.23 -4.03 -7.10
C SER A 36 -0.29 -4.06 -6.97
N LYS A 37 -0.86 -5.18 -6.46
CA LYS A 37 -2.30 -5.31 -6.22
C LYS A 37 -2.79 -4.35 -5.15
N THR A 38 -2.00 -4.12 -4.09
CA THR A 38 -2.34 -3.16 -3.04
C THR A 38 -2.39 -1.74 -3.58
N VAL A 39 -1.40 -1.32 -4.37
CA VAL A 39 -1.35 0.01 -4.98
C VAL A 39 -2.51 0.23 -5.95
N GLU A 40 -2.82 -0.78 -6.78
CA GLU A 40 -3.98 -0.77 -7.70
C GLU A 40 -5.28 -0.49 -6.92
N ILE A 41 -5.59 -1.30 -5.92
CA ILE A 41 -6.82 -1.14 -5.12
C ILE A 41 -6.80 0.19 -4.35
N CYS A 42 -5.66 0.57 -3.76
CA CYS A 42 -5.53 1.82 -3.01
C CYS A 42 -5.80 3.04 -3.92
N SER A 43 -5.36 2.98 -5.17
CA SER A 43 -5.59 4.02 -6.17
C SER A 43 -7.04 4.04 -6.66
N GLU A 44 -7.73 2.90 -6.70
CA GLU A 44 -9.16 2.86 -7.03
C GLU A 44 -10.06 3.39 -5.90
N VAL A 45 -9.63 3.23 -4.65
CA VAL A 45 -10.30 3.78 -3.46
C VAL A 45 -9.89 5.25 -3.20
N ALA A 46 -9.20 5.88 -4.16
CA ALA A 46 -8.43 7.14 -4.17
C ALA A 46 -8.77 8.22 -3.12
N ASP A 47 -10.04 8.56 -2.93
CA ASP A 47 -10.39 9.61 -1.98
C ASP A 47 -9.95 9.17 -0.59
N GLY A 48 -9.04 9.88 0.07
CA GLY A 48 -8.55 9.60 1.44
C GLY A 48 -7.80 8.26 1.62
N ALA A 49 -7.47 7.55 0.55
CA ALA A 49 -6.60 6.39 0.59
C ALA A 49 -5.16 6.80 0.26
N LYS A 50 -4.17 6.28 1.00
CA LYS A 50 -2.76 6.59 0.73
C LYS A 50 -1.86 5.41 1.07
N MET A 51 -0.81 5.22 0.28
CA MET A 51 0.24 4.28 0.63
C MET A 51 1.01 4.80 1.85
N CYS A 52 1.36 3.90 2.76
CA CYS A 52 2.09 4.16 3.99
C CYS A 52 2.95 2.94 4.34
N TYR A 53 3.96 3.12 5.18
CA TYR A 53 4.84 2.03 5.60
C TYR A 53 4.36 1.38 6.89
N CYS A 54 4.13 0.07 6.87
CA CYS A 54 3.80 -0.73 8.02
C CYS A 54 5.07 -1.32 8.66
N TYR A 55 5.50 -0.79 9.80
CA TYR A 55 6.73 -1.23 10.46
C TYR A 55 6.67 -2.69 10.96
N GLY A 56 5.52 -3.13 11.49
CA GLY A 56 5.36 -4.50 12.01
C GLY A 56 5.52 -5.57 10.93
N ALA A 57 5.14 -5.25 9.70
CA ALA A 57 5.27 -6.13 8.53
C ALA A 57 6.48 -5.82 7.65
N ALA A 58 7.17 -4.70 7.90
CA ALA A 58 8.24 -4.14 7.06
C ALA A 58 7.85 -3.98 5.57
N GLU A 59 6.63 -3.53 5.32
CA GLU A 59 5.97 -3.55 4.01
C GLU A 59 5.08 -2.32 3.82
N ASP A 60 4.87 -1.87 2.58
CA ASP A 60 3.92 -0.78 2.28
C ASP A 60 2.47 -1.30 2.28
N TYR A 61 1.58 -0.53 2.90
CA TYR A 61 0.15 -0.80 3.08
C TYR A 61 -0.66 0.41 2.59
N CYS A 62 -1.95 0.21 2.37
CA CYS A 62 -2.89 1.28 2.06
C CYS A 62 -3.62 1.71 3.33
N TYR A 63 -3.37 2.93 3.81
CA TYR A 63 -4.21 3.59 4.80
C TYR A 63 -5.57 3.92 4.19
N LEU A 64 -6.64 3.68 4.95
CA LEU A 64 -8.02 3.89 4.52
C LEU A 64 -8.72 4.78 5.54
N GLU A 65 -9.20 5.95 5.12
CA GLU A 65 -9.73 6.97 6.04
C GLU A 65 -10.94 6.52 6.88
N ASN A 66 -11.78 5.61 6.36
CA ASN A 66 -13.02 5.21 7.02
C ASN A 66 -13.45 3.77 6.70
N ALA A 67 -14.46 3.28 7.44
CA ALA A 67 -14.97 1.92 7.33
C ALA A 67 -15.52 1.56 5.94
N GLU A 68 -16.07 2.52 5.20
CA GLU A 68 -16.55 2.29 3.83
C GLU A 68 -15.37 1.94 2.89
N LYS A 69 -14.27 2.68 3.02
CA LYS A 69 -13.04 2.46 2.24
C LYS A 69 -12.37 1.15 2.63
N VAL A 70 -12.34 0.81 3.92
CA VAL A 70 -11.92 -0.50 4.42
C VAL A 70 -12.73 -1.61 3.75
N LYS A 71 -14.05 -1.50 3.72
CA LYS A 71 -14.91 -2.50 3.08
C LYS A 71 -14.60 -2.63 1.59
N LYS A 72 -14.53 -1.51 0.85
CA LYS A 72 -14.22 -1.49 -0.58
C LYS A 72 -12.88 -2.16 -0.89
N PHE A 73 -11.83 -1.85 -0.12
CA PHE A 73 -10.52 -2.47 -0.28
C PHE A 73 -10.58 -3.99 -0.05
N ILE A 74 -11.21 -4.42 1.03
CA ILE A 74 -11.33 -5.85 1.38
C ILE A 74 -12.14 -6.61 0.33
N ASP A 75 -13.27 -6.06 -0.11
CA ASP A 75 -14.12 -6.68 -1.14
C ASP A 75 -13.37 -6.83 -2.46
N TYR A 76 -12.61 -5.81 -2.87
CA TYR A 76 -11.81 -5.88 -4.09
C TYR A 76 -10.69 -6.91 -3.96
N CYS A 77 -9.98 -6.90 -2.84
CA CYS A 77 -8.89 -7.82 -2.58
C CYS A 77 -9.37 -9.28 -2.63
N LYS A 78 -10.57 -9.58 -2.11
CA LYS A 78 -11.12 -10.94 -2.05
C LYS A 78 -11.93 -11.35 -3.28
N ARG A 79 -11.96 -10.54 -4.35
CA ARG A 79 -12.76 -10.84 -5.55
C ARG A 79 -12.26 -12.09 -6.28
N GLU A 80 -10.95 -12.32 -6.22
CA GLU A 80 -10.28 -13.45 -6.87
C GLU A 80 -9.59 -14.28 -5.79
N ASP A 81 -9.84 -15.59 -5.76
CA ASP A 81 -9.05 -16.48 -4.93
C ASP A 81 -7.62 -16.59 -5.51
N PRO A 82 -6.58 -16.73 -4.67
CA PRO A 82 -6.58 -16.92 -3.22
C PRO A 82 -6.24 -15.64 -2.41
N TRP A 83 -6.66 -14.47 -2.89
CA TRP A 83 -6.26 -13.19 -2.31
C TRP A 83 -6.99 -12.85 -1.00
N TYR A 84 -6.27 -12.23 -0.04
CA TYR A 84 -6.84 -11.81 1.25
C TYR A 84 -6.24 -10.48 1.73
N ALA A 85 -7.04 -9.72 2.48
CA ALA A 85 -6.59 -8.48 3.10
C ALA A 85 -5.94 -8.76 4.47
N ALA A 86 -4.71 -8.30 4.65
CA ALA A 86 -4.00 -8.31 5.93
C ALA A 86 -3.94 -6.88 6.48
N ALA A 87 -4.24 -6.71 7.76
CA ALA A 87 -4.02 -5.44 8.44
C ALA A 87 -2.52 -5.21 8.66
N CYS A 88 -2.13 -3.93 8.68
CA CYS A 88 -0.93 -3.53 9.41
C CYS A 88 -1.22 -3.72 10.91
#